data_AF-A0A0K1HNT1-F1
#
_entry.id   AF-A0A0K1HNT1-F1
#
_cell.length_a   1.000
_cell.length_b   1.000
_cell.length_c   1.000
_cell.angle_alpha   90.00
_cell.angle_beta   90.00
_cell.angle_gamma   90.00
#
_symmetry.space_group_name_H-M   'P 1'
#
loop_
_entity.id
_entity.type
_entity.pdbx_description
1 polymer ?
#
loop_
_entity_poly.entity_id
_entity_poly.type
_entity_poly.pdbx_seq_one_letter_code
_entity_poly.pdbx_strand_id
1 'polypeptide(L)'
;MFGQTSVEHKAYYESVFKLFEPYCTADIKSYLKTWTDKRNGKVYQSLFFATMALPCFNPFREYFYSDGKKIVPSNIDVLLTDIGLAHWIMDDGSKHGKGLHLNVYAFSEEDIKRLTDTLSNKFGLKCSVHTPNGKPRIYVWAESMIQLRAIVKHYMHPTMHYKIDEIN
;
A
#
# COMPACT_ATOMS: atom_id res chain seq x y z
N MET A 1 -8.17 -9.51 -6.69
CA MET A 1 -6.95 -9.60 -7.54
C MET A 1 -5.91 -8.65 -6.97
N PHE A 2 -4.75 -9.17 -6.63
CA PHE A 2 -3.57 -8.39 -6.24
C PHE A 2 -2.64 -8.29 -7.46
N GLY A 3 -1.97 -7.16 -7.62
CA GLY A 3 -1.13 -6.91 -8.78
C GLY A 3 0.06 -6.03 -8.45
N GLN A 4 1.20 -6.37 -9.05
CA GLN A 4 2.43 -5.57 -8.98
C GLN A 4 2.79 -5.10 -10.40
N THR A 5 2.86 -3.79 -10.58
CA THR A 5 2.97 -3.16 -11.91
C THR A 5 4.38 -3.13 -12.46
N SER A 6 5.39 -3.35 -11.62
CA SER A 6 6.80 -3.52 -11.99
C SER A 6 7.34 -4.87 -11.53
N VAL A 7 7.99 -5.60 -12.44
CA VAL A 7 8.68 -6.86 -12.11
C VAL A 7 9.88 -6.67 -11.19
N GLU A 8 10.37 -5.44 -11.02
CA GLU A 8 11.43 -5.12 -10.04
C GLU A 8 11.02 -5.44 -8.60
N HIS A 9 9.71 -5.41 -8.32
CA HIS A 9 9.15 -5.73 -7.00
C HIS A 9 8.68 -7.19 -6.90
N LYS A 10 9.14 -8.07 -7.80
CA LYS A 10 8.73 -9.49 -7.87
C LYS A 10 8.91 -10.22 -6.55
N ALA A 11 10.02 -10.00 -5.83
CA ALA A 11 10.29 -10.70 -4.58
C ALA A 11 9.25 -10.38 -3.48
N TYR A 12 8.84 -9.11 -3.36
CA TYR A 12 7.75 -8.72 -2.47
C TYR A 12 6.40 -9.27 -2.95
N TYR A 13 6.14 -9.25 -4.26
CA TYR A 13 4.94 -9.87 -4.81
C TYR A 13 4.87 -11.37 -4.48
N GLU A 14 5.97 -12.11 -4.60
CA GLU A 14 6.05 -13.54 -4.30
C GLU A 14 5.84 -13.84 -2.81
N SER A 15 6.34 -12.97 -1.91
CA SER A 15 6.10 -13.14 -0.48
C SER A 15 4.63 -12.96 -0.11
N VAL A 16 3.94 -11.99 -0.72
CA VAL A 16 2.49 -11.80 -0.57
C VAL A 16 1.74 -12.97 -1.21
N PHE A 17 2.12 -13.41 -2.40
CA PHE A 17 1.50 -14.55 -3.05
C PHE A 17 1.57 -15.81 -2.18
N LYS A 18 2.74 -16.11 -1.59
CA LYS A 18 2.92 -17.25 -0.70
C LYS A 18 2.02 -17.19 0.55
N LEU A 19 1.77 -15.99 1.09
CA LEU A 19 0.85 -15.81 2.22
C LEU A 19 -0.59 -16.15 1.83
N PHE A 20 -0.99 -15.85 0.59
CA PHE A 20 -2.35 -16.04 0.10
C PHE A 20 -2.55 -17.32 -0.74
N GLU A 21 -1.49 -18.09 -1.01
CA GLU A 21 -1.51 -19.32 -1.80
C GLU A 21 -2.58 -20.32 -1.35
N PRO A 22 -2.80 -20.57 -0.04
CA PRO A 22 -3.87 -21.48 0.42
C PRO A 22 -5.29 -21.03 0.06
N TYR A 23 -5.48 -19.76 -0.30
CA TYR A 23 -6.76 -19.17 -0.67
C TYR A 23 -6.95 -19.04 -2.19
N CYS A 24 -5.97 -19.46 -2.99
CA CYS A 24 -6.05 -19.48 -4.45
C CYS A 24 -6.65 -20.81 -4.95
N THR A 25 -7.28 -20.81 -6.14
CA THR A 25 -7.61 -22.09 -6.77
C THR A 25 -6.34 -22.75 -7.29
N ALA A 26 -6.34 -24.08 -7.42
CA ALA A 26 -5.22 -24.82 -8.02
C ALA A 26 -4.87 -24.32 -9.44
N ASP A 27 -5.86 -23.77 -10.14
CA ASP A 27 -5.75 -23.29 -11.52
C ASP A 27 -5.32 -21.81 -11.62
N ILE A 28 -5.51 -21.00 -10.58
CA ILE A 28 -5.00 -19.62 -10.53
C ILE A 28 -3.55 -19.65 -10.12
N LYS A 29 -2.70 -19.76 -11.14
CA LYS A 29 -1.26 -19.54 -11.04
C LYS A 29 -1.02 -18.03 -11.16
N SER A 30 -0.19 -17.49 -10.27
CA SER A 30 0.40 -16.16 -10.47
C SER A 30 0.78 -15.99 -11.95
N TYR A 31 0.30 -14.94 -12.61
CA TYR A 31 0.51 -14.77 -14.05
C TYR A 31 1.24 -13.47 -14.38
N LEU A 32 2.05 -13.52 -15.44
CA LEU A 32 2.73 -12.38 -16.02
C LEU A 32 1.89 -11.81 -17.15
N LYS A 33 1.56 -10.52 -17.06
CA LYS A 33 0.93 -9.76 -18.14
C LYS A 33 1.98 -8.87 -18.79
N THR A 34 2.23 -9.08 -20.08
CA THR A 34 3.08 -8.19 -20.90
C THR A 34 2.19 -7.31 -21.77
N TRP A 35 2.50 -6.01 -21.85
CA TRP A 35 1.78 -5.07 -22.70
C TRP A 35 2.70 -3.97 -23.22
N THR A 36 2.35 -3.38 -24.36
CA THR A 36 3.12 -2.30 -24.98
C THR A 36 2.38 -0.99 -24.83
N ASP A 37 3.04 0.03 -24.29
CA ASP A 37 2.50 1.38 -24.21
C ASP A 37 2.46 2.01 -25.60
N LYS A 38 1.25 2.20 -26.11
CA LYS A 38 0.98 2.74 -27.45
C LYS A 38 1.57 4.14 -27.67
N ARG A 39 1.86 4.89 -26.59
CA ARG A 39 2.36 6.28 -26.69
C ARG A 39 3.87 6.35 -26.95
N ASN A 40 4.64 5.36 -26.49
CA ASN A 40 6.11 5.40 -26.53
C ASN A 40 6.75 4.08 -26.99
N GLY A 41 5.95 3.05 -27.29
CA GLY A 41 6.42 1.73 -27.73
C GLY A 41 7.10 0.90 -26.65
N LYS A 42 7.16 1.36 -25.39
CA LYS A 42 7.82 0.63 -24.31
C LYS A 42 6.98 -0.58 -23.89
N VAL A 43 7.66 -1.70 -23.69
CA VAL A 43 7.06 -2.92 -23.18
C VAL A 43 7.12 -2.91 -21.66
N TYR A 44 5.99 -3.20 -21.02
CA TYR A 44 5.85 -3.31 -19.58
C TYR A 44 5.36 -4.70 -19.20
N GLN A 45 5.73 -5.11 -17.99
CA GLN A 45 5.41 -6.40 -17.42
C GLN A 45 4.85 -6.22 -16.02
N SER A 46 3.78 -6.96 -15.71
CA SER A 46 3.11 -6.89 -14.41
C SER A 46 2.71 -8.28 -13.95
N LEU A 47 2.76 -8.52 -12.64
CA LEU A 47 2.48 -9.81 -12.00
C LEU A 47 1.13 -9.74 -11.26
N PHE A 48 0.33 -10.79 -11.34
CA PHE A 48 -1.01 -10.82 -10.73
C PHE A 48 -1.39 -12.19 -10.18
N PHE A 49 -2.14 -12.19 -9.07
CA PHE A 49 -2.86 -13.35 -8.58
C PHE A 49 -4.22 -12.93 -8.00
N ALA A 50 -5.11 -13.90 -7.81
CA ALA A 50 -6.38 -13.67 -7.14
C ALA A 50 -6.72 -14.85 -6.22
N THR A 51 -7.22 -14.53 -5.04
CA THR A 51 -7.83 -15.52 -4.14
C THR A 51 -9.22 -15.90 -4.65
N MET A 52 -9.72 -17.02 -4.17
CA MET A 52 -11.13 -17.39 -4.23
C MET A 52 -11.98 -16.36 -3.45
N ALA A 53 -13.26 -16.25 -3.82
CA ALA A 53 -14.24 -15.46 -3.08
C ALA A 53 -14.71 -16.23 -1.83
N LEU A 54 -13.90 -16.18 -0.77
CA LEU A 54 -14.16 -16.92 0.48
C LEU A 54 -14.81 -16.04 1.55
N PRO A 55 -15.75 -16.58 2.36
CA PRO A 55 -16.41 -15.82 3.43
C PRO A 55 -15.46 -15.20 4.46
N CYS A 56 -14.28 -15.78 4.68
CA CYS A 56 -13.28 -15.22 5.59
C CYS A 56 -12.77 -13.84 5.16
N PHE A 57 -12.97 -13.44 3.89
CA PHE A 57 -12.63 -12.11 3.40
C PHE A 57 -13.77 -11.09 3.51
N ASN A 58 -15.00 -11.53 3.83
CA ASN A 58 -16.16 -10.64 3.93
C ASN A 58 -15.97 -9.50 4.94
N PRO A 59 -15.43 -9.73 6.16
CA PRO A 59 -15.23 -8.64 7.12
C PRO A 59 -14.38 -7.49 6.55
N PHE A 60 -13.30 -7.80 5.81
CA PHE A 60 -12.48 -6.77 5.17
C PHE A 60 -13.27 -6.01 4.09
N ARG A 61 -14.10 -6.69 3.33
CA ARG A 61 -14.95 -6.02 2.34
C ARG A 61 -15.98 -5.11 3.04
N GLU A 62 -16.62 -5.58 4.09
CA GLU A 62 -17.63 -4.84 4.84
C GLU A 62 -17.07 -3.60 5.53
N TYR A 63 -15.84 -3.66 6.08
CA TYR A 63 -15.20 -2.49 6.67
C TYR A 63 -14.75 -1.46 5.62
N PHE A 64 -14.18 -1.91 4.50
CA PHE A 64 -13.48 -1.02 3.57
C PHE A 64 -14.29 -0.65 2.32
N TYR A 65 -15.51 -1.15 2.16
CA TYR A 65 -16.38 -0.83 1.03
C TYR A 65 -17.81 -0.49 1.46
N SER A 66 -18.28 0.69 1.08
CA SER A 66 -19.69 1.11 1.16
C SER A 66 -20.21 1.40 -0.24
N ASP A 67 -21.38 0.86 -0.59
CA ASP A 67 -22.03 1.06 -1.89
C ASP A 67 -21.11 0.76 -3.09
N GLY A 68 -20.26 -0.25 -2.96
CA GLY A 68 -19.30 -0.66 -3.99
C GLY A 68 -18.08 0.28 -4.14
N LYS A 69 -18.00 1.35 -3.34
CA LYS A 69 -16.87 2.28 -3.32
C LYS A 69 -15.96 1.97 -2.12
N LYS A 70 -14.65 2.02 -2.35
CA LYS A 70 -13.65 1.89 -1.28
C LYS A 70 -13.71 3.12 -0.37
N ILE A 71 -13.70 2.90 0.94
CA ILE A 71 -13.69 3.93 1.99
C ILE A 71 -12.61 3.64 3.03
N VAL A 72 -12.32 4.61 3.90
CA VAL A 72 -11.54 4.39 5.13
C VAL A 72 -12.53 4.32 6.29
N PRO A 73 -12.67 3.19 6.99
CA PRO A 73 -13.65 3.04 8.06
C PRO A 73 -13.36 3.97 9.25
N SER A 74 -14.39 4.29 10.04
CA SER A 74 -14.26 5.16 11.21
C SER A 74 -13.38 4.59 12.32
N ASN A 75 -13.25 3.26 12.40
CA ASN A 75 -12.40 2.53 13.34
C ASN A 75 -11.03 2.13 12.74
N ILE A 76 -10.56 2.86 11.72
CA ILE A 76 -9.26 2.57 11.09
C ILE A 76 -8.10 2.64 12.07
N ASP A 77 -8.21 3.44 13.14
CA ASP A 77 -7.27 3.49 14.24
C ASP A 77 -7.14 2.15 14.96
N VAL A 78 -8.21 1.36 15.06
CA VAL A 78 -8.16 0.00 15.59
C VAL A 78 -7.59 -0.97 14.56
N LEU A 79 -8.06 -0.89 13.31
CA LEU A 79 -7.76 -1.87 12.25
C LEU A 79 -6.34 -1.76 11.68
N LEU A 80 -5.78 -0.55 11.55
CA LEU A 80 -4.48 -0.33 10.91
C LEU A 80 -3.35 -0.68 11.88
N THR A 81 -2.79 -1.88 11.76
CA THR A 81 -1.64 -2.34 12.56
C THR A 81 -0.31 -1.89 11.97
N ASP A 82 0.79 -2.10 12.69
CA ASP A 82 2.15 -1.86 12.19
C ASP A 82 2.44 -2.63 10.89
N ILE A 83 1.97 -3.89 10.79
CA ILE A 83 2.05 -4.72 9.58
C ILE A 83 1.23 -4.09 8.45
N GLY A 84 0.01 -3.63 8.75
CA GLY A 84 -0.84 -2.94 7.79
C GLY A 84 -0.20 -1.67 7.24
N LEU A 85 0.42 -0.86 8.12
CA LEU A 85 1.17 0.33 7.73
C LEU A 85 2.40 -0.04 6.87
N ALA A 86 3.12 -1.10 7.20
CA ALA A 86 4.24 -1.60 6.40
C ALA A 86 3.82 -1.98 4.98
N HIS A 87 2.73 -2.75 4.83
CA HIS A 87 2.20 -3.10 3.51
C HIS A 87 1.69 -1.88 2.74
N TRP A 88 1.02 -0.94 3.41
CA TRP A 88 0.58 0.31 2.77
C TRP A 88 1.76 1.11 2.21
N ILE A 89 2.89 1.18 2.92
CA ILE A 89 4.12 1.83 2.44
C ILE A 89 4.74 1.06 1.26
N MET A 90 4.79 -0.28 1.34
CA MET A 90 5.33 -1.11 0.26
C MET A 90 4.52 -0.95 -1.03
N ASP A 91 3.20 -0.83 -0.94
CA ASP A 91 2.31 -0.69 -2.08
C ASP A 91 2.29 0.76 -2.60
N ASP A 92 1.92 1.73 -1.76
CA ASP A 92 1.59 3.10 -2.17
C ASP A 92 2.58 4.17 -1.67
N GLY A 93 3.60 3.79 -0.92
CA GLY A 93 4.63 4.70 -0.41
C GLY A 93 5.71 5.04 -1.42
N SER A 94 6.22 6.27 -1.36
CA SER A 94 7.40 6.71 -2.13
C SER A 94 8.21 7.76 -1.38
N LYS A 95 9.54 7.72 -1.54
CA LYS A 95 10.43 8.73 -0.95
C LYS A 95 10.09 10.13 -1.45
N HIS A 96 10.15 11.10 -0.56
CA HIS A 96 10.04 12.52 -0.93
C HIS A 96 10.94 13.38 -0.05
N GLY A 97 12.05 13.88 -0.63
CA GLY A 97 13.07 14.58 0.14
C GLY A 97 13.60 13.67 1.25
N LYS A 98 13.52 14.16 2.50
CA LYS A 98 13.87 13.39 3.70
C LYS A 98 12.66 12.69 4.36
N GLY A 99 11.47 12.79 3.77
CA GLY A 99 10.24 12.18 4.26
C GLY A 99 9.68 11.13 3.31
N LEU A 100 8.40 10.80 3.50
CA LEU A 100 7.69 9.78 2.73
C LEU A 100 6.33 10.33 2.26
N HIS A 101 5.99 10.10 1.00
CA HIS A 101 4.63 10.27 0.49
C HIS A 101 3.88 8.93 0.52
N LEU A 102 2.62 8.98 0.96
CA LEU A 102 1.63 7.94 0.76
C LEU A 102 0.57 8.45 -0.23
N ASN A 103 0.38 7.74 -1.33
CA ASN A 103 -0.61 8.11 -2.34
C ASN A 103 -2.03 7.76 -1.86
N VAL A 104 -2.95 8.73 -1.86
CA VAL A 104 -4.34 8.55 -1.35
C VAL A 104 -5.39 9.07 -2.33
N TYR A 105 -5.08 9.06 -3.63
CA TYR A 105 -5.89 9.68 -4.69
C TYR A 105 -7.34 9.17 -4.80
N ALA A 106 -7.60 7.95 -4.32
CA ALA A 106 -8.91 7.31 -4.43
C ALA A 106 -9.85 7.64 -3.26
N PHE A 107 -9.36 8.35 -2.24
CA PHE A 107 -10.06 8.58 -0.98
C PHE A 107 -10.64 10.00 -0.90
N SER A 108 -11.74 10.13 -0.16
CA SER A 108 -12.35 11.44 0.13
C SER A 108 -11.51 12.24 1.13
N GLU A 109 -11.80 13.53 1.28
CA GLU A 109 -11.12 14.36 2.30
C GLU A 109 -11.36 13.83 3.72
N GLU A 110 -12.55 13.30 4.01
CA GLU A 110 -12.87 12.69 5.31
C GLU A 110 -12.07 11.41 5.54
N ASP A 111 -11.97 10.55 4.53
CA ASP A 111 -11.14 9.34 4.59
C ASP A 111 -9.66 9.70 4.82
N ILE A 112 -9.15 10.70 4.10
CA ILE A 112 -7.77 11.20 4.25
C ILE A 112 -7.57 11.74 5.66
N LYS A 113 -8.53 12.49 6.20
CA LYS A 113 -8.47 13.01 7.57
C LYS A 113 -8.37 11.87 8.59
N ARG A 114 -9.18 10.82 8.46
CA ARG A 114 -9.12 9.63 9.34
C ARG A 114 -7.75 8.97 9.28
N LEU A 115 -7.17 8.84 8.09
CA LEU A 115 -5.82 8.31 7.92
C LEU A 115 -4.76 9.19 8.59
N THR A 116 -4.80 10.52 8.39
CA THR A 116 -3.83 11.42 9.03
C THR A 116 -3.98 11.48 10.55
N ASP A 117 -5.21 11.48 11.06
CA ASP A 117 -5.49 11.42 12.49
C ASP A 117 -4.96 10.11 13.09
N THR A 118 -5.10 9.00 12.38
CA THR A 118 -4.57 7.70 12.81
C THR A 118 -3.04 7.69 12.82
N LEU A 119 -2.39 8.17 11.76
CA LEU A 119 -0.93 8.30 11.69
C LEU A 119 -0.39 9.15 12.85
N SER A 120 -1.06 10.26 13.17
CA SER A 120 -0.68 11.12 14.29
C SER A 120 -0.94 10.48 15.65
N ASN A 121 -2.19 10.09 15.93
CA ASN A 121 -2.63 9.74 17.28
C ASN A 121 -2.17 8.34 17.70
N LYS A 122 -2.19 7.37 16.78
CA LYS A 122 -1.80 5.98 17.06
C LYS A 122 -0.30 5.78 16.93
N PHE A 123 0.27 6.26 15.82
CA PHE A 123 1.66 5.98 15.48
C PHE A 123 2.63 7.09 15.89
N GLY A 124 2.13 8.23 16.38
CA GLY A 124 2.95 9.38 16.76
C GLY A 124 3.65 10.06 15.58
N LEU A 125 3.15 9.87 14.35
CA LEU A 125 3.79 10.36 13.13
C LEU A 125 3.22 11.72 12.75
N LYS A 126 4.08 12.72 12.63
CA LYS A 126 3.71 14.01 12.07
C LYS A 126 3.55 13.88 10.56
N CYS A 127 2.40 14.31 10.07
CA CYS A 127 2.11 14.32 8.65
C CYS A 127 1.24 15.50 8.22
N SER A 128 1.29 15.83 6.94
CA SER A 128 0.44 16.84 6.29
C SER A 128 -0.16 16.27 5.00
N VAL A 129 -1.24 16.88 4.50
CA VAL A 129 -1.81 16.54 3.20
C VAL A 129 -1.27 17.49 2.15
N HIS A 130 -0.68 16.96 1.08
CA HIS A 130 -0.23 17.69 -0.09
C HIS A 130 -1.10 17.33 -1.30
N THR A 131 -1.60 18.31 -2.05
CA THR A 131 -2.51 18.08 -3.19
C THR A 131 -1.96 18.67 -4.50
N PRO A 132 -0.78 18.24 -4.98
CA PRO A 132 -0.26 18.71 -6.25
C PRO A 132 -1.19 18.29 -7.40
N ASN A 133 -1.62 19.26 -8.22
CA ASN A 133 -2.48 19.03 -9.39
C ASN A 133 -3.75 18.21 -9.07
N GLY A 134 -4.37 18.45 -7.92
CA GLY A 134 -5.61 17.76 -7.52
C GLY A 134 -5.40 16.31 -7.06
N LYS A 135 -4.16 15.85 -6.87
CA LYS A 135 -3.85 14.48 -6.48
C LYS A 135 -3.35 14.43 -5.02
N PRO A 136 -4.22 14.11 -4.04
CA PRO A 136 -3.85 14.16 -2.64
C PRO A 136 -2.84 13.07 -2.25
N ARG A 137 -1.89 13.45 -1.40
CA ARG A 137 -0.85 12.60 -0.82
C ARG A 137 -0.71 12.96 0.65
N ILE A 138 -0.48 11.97 1.50
CA ILE A 138 -0.05 12.22 2.88
C ILE A 138 1.47 12.29 2.86
N TYR A 139 2.05 13.39 3.35
CA TYR A 139 3.48 13.54 3.56
C TYR A 139 3.80 13.27 5.03
N VAL A 140 4.50 12.18 5.30
CA VAL A 140 5.11 11.91 6.61
C VAL A 140 6.40 12.71 6.70
N TRP A 141 6.51 13.53 7.74
CA TRP A 141 7.59 14.50 7.86
C TRP A 141 8.92 13.80 8.14
N ALA A 142 10.01 14.45 7.73
CA ALA A 142 11.37 13.93 7.93
C ALA A 142 11.67 13.60 9.41
N GLU A 143 11.17 14.43 10.35
CA GLU A 143 11.35 14.22 11.78
C GLU A 143 10.67 12.94 12.30
N SER A 144 9.64 12.44 11.61
CA SER A 144 8.96 11.20 11.99
C SER A 144 9.54 9.95 11.32
N MET A 145 10.52 10.10 10.41
CA MET A 145 11.05 8.94 9.68
C MET A 145 11.83 7.96 10.56
N ILE A 146 12.50 8.41 11.62
CA ILE A 146 13.18 7.52 12.58
C ILE A 146 12.14 6.62 13.27
N GLN A 147 11.07 7.21 13.79
CA GLN A 147 9.97 6.50 14.44
C GLN A 147 9.23 5.58 13.47
N LEU A 148 8.92 6.08 12.26
CA LEU A 148 8.29 5.28 11.22
C LEU A 148 9.10 4.01 10.93
N ARG A 149 10.42 4.15 10.71
CA ARG A 149 11.32 3.02 10.47
C ARG A 149 11.31 2.02 11.62
N ALA A 150 11.31 2.49 12.87
CA ALA A 150 11.24 1.62 14.04
C ALA A 150 9.94 0.80 14.11
N ILE A 151 8.83 1.35 13.61
CA ILE A 151 7.52 0.67 13.59
C ILE A 151 7.44 -0.37 12.47
N VAL A 152 7.88 -0.03 11.25
CA VAL A 152 7.53 -0.81 10.05
C VAL A 152 8.65 -1.67 9.48
N LYS A 153 9.93 -1.34 9.73
CA LYS A 153 11.05 -1.89 8.95
C LYS A 153 11.16 -3.41 9.05
N HIS A 154 10.91 -4.00 10.22
CA HIS A 154 10.96 -5.45 10.43
C HIS A 154 9.78 -6.20 9.80
N TYR A 155 8.68 -5.51 9.50
CA TYR A 155 7.53 -6.09 8.78
C TYR A 155 7.64 -5.89 7.26
N MET A 156 8.51 -4.99 6.79
CA MET A 156 8.72 -4.76 5.36
C MET A 156 9.62 -5.83 4.74
N HIS A 157 9.28 -6.23 3.52
CA HIS A 157 10.16 -7.08 2.71
C HIS A 157 11.49 -6.36 2.44
N PRO A 158 12.67 -7.03 2.58
CA PRO A 158 13.98 -6.37 2.45
C PRO A 158 14.17 -5.60 1.14
N THR A 159 13.65 -6.12 0.01
CA THR A 159 13.73 -5.46 -1.30
C THR A 159 12.91 -4.18 -1.40
N MET A 160 12.10 -3.85 -0.39
CA MET A 160 11.27 -2.64 -0.32
C MET A 160 11.80 -1.63 0.71
N HIS A 161 12.88 -1.94 1.45
CA HIS A 161 13.49 -1.01 2.42
C HIS A 161 13.98 0.28 1.79
N TYR A 162 14.32 0.26 0.49
CA TYR A 162 14.67 1.46 -0.26
C TYR A 162 13.59 2.56 -0.22
N LYS A 163 12.34 2.26 0.15
CA LYS A 163 11.27 3.25 0.31
C LYS A 163 11.39 4.09 1.58
N ILE A 164 12.06 3.60 2.61
CA ILE A 164 12.15 4.25 3.95
C ILE A 164 13.58 4.54 4.42
N ASP A 165 14.56 3.82 3.87
CA ASP A 165 15.97 3.98 4.23
C ASP A 165 16.55 5.26 3.64
N GLU A 166 17.56 5.83 4.28
CA GLU A 166 18.27 6.98 3.73
C GLU A 166 19.06 6.54 2.48
N ILE A 167 19.22 7.45 1.52
CA ILE A 167 20.16 7.24 0.43
C ILE A 167 21.52 7.62 0.99
N ASN A 168 22.40 6.63 1.16
CA ASN A 168 23.82 6.87 1.41
C ASN A 168 24.46 7.57 0.21
#